data_AF-A0A0F9I620-F1
#
_entry.id   AF-A0A0F9I620-F1
#
_cell.length_a   1.000
_cell.length_b   1.000
_cell.length_c   1.000
_cell.angle_alpha   90.00
_cell.angle_beta   90.00
_cell.angle_gamma   90.00
#
_symmetry.space_group_name_H-M   'P 1'
#
loop_
_entity.id
_entity.type
_entity.pdbx_description
1 polymer ?
#
loop_
_entity_poly.entity_id
_entity_poly.type
_entity_poly.pdbx_seq_one_letter_code
_entity_poly.pdbx_strand_id
1 'polypeptide(L)' 'MVNIEFRVKPHKVSPGKQMIEFHRDGVFVAAIYPHEDGIRIVSKYMEGVKYESGSPRALVVKLSKEESV' A
#
# COMPACT_ATOMS: atom_id res chain seq x y z
N MET A 1 2.39 -6.81 24.51
CA MET A 1 1.35 -7.16 23.51
C MET A 1 1.54 -6.20 22.34
N VAL A 2 1.66 -6.69 21.12
CA VAL A 2 1.87 -5.83 19.93
C VAL A 2 0.53 -5.19 19.59
N ASN A 3 0.48 -3.87 19.45
CA ASN A 3 -0.72 -3.16 18.99
C ASN A 3 -0.70 -3.06 17.46
N ILE A 4 -1.82 -3.42 16.82
CA ILE A 4 -1.98 -3.42 15.36
C ILE A 4 -3.16 -2.53 15.00
N GLU A 5 -2.96 -1.60 14.07
CA GLU A 5 -4.00 -0.67 13.64
C GLU A 5 -4.02 -0.53 12.12
N PHE A 6 -5.24 -0.49 11.56
CA PHE A 6 -5.47 -0.07 10.19
C PHE A 6 -6.19 1.27 10.19
N ARG A 7 -5.69 2.22 9.38
CA ARG A 7 -6.23 3.58 9.32
C ARG A 7 -6.54 3.96 7.88
N VAL A 8 -7.77 4.39 7.60
CA VAL A 8 -8.11 4.99 6.31
C VAL A 8 -7.70 6.46 6.33
N LYS A 9 -6.91 6.88 5.34
CA LYS A 9 -6.40 8.25 5.20
C LYS A 9 -6.52 8.74 3.75
N PRO A 10 -6.64 10.05 3.52
CA PRO A 10 -6.46 10.61 2.17
C PRO A 10 -5.04 10.35 1.65
N HIS A 11 -4.92 9.98 0.38
CA HIS A 11 -3.63 9.79 -0.27
C HIS A 11 -3.03 11.15 -0.64
N LYS A 12 -2.01 11.58 0.10
CA LYS A 12 -1.45 12.94 0.00
C LYS A 12 -0.87 13.27 -1.39
N VAL A 13 -0.39 12.26 -2.12
CA VAL A 13 0.25 12.44 -3.44
C VAL A 13 -0.74 12.30 -4.60
N SER A 14 -1.89 11.66 -4.37
CA SER A 14 -2.90 11.41 -5.40
C SER A 14 -4.23 11.96 -4.91
N PRO A 15 -4.52 13.25 -5.19
CA PRO A 15 -5.71 13.93 -4.73
C PRO A 15 -6.98 13.14 -5.03
N GLY A 16 -7.92 13.13 -4.08
CA GLY A 16 -9.19 12.42 -4.21
C GLY A 16 -9.11 10.90 -4.01
N LYS A 17 -7.92 10.30 -3.88
CA LYS A 17 -7.76 8.88 -3.57
C LYS A 17 -7.63 8.66 -2.06
N GLN A 18 -8.11 7.51 -1.60
CA GLN A 18 -7.88 7.02 -0.24
C GLN A 18 -6.74 6.00 -0.21
N MET A 19 -6.17 5.81 0.97
CA MET A 19 -5.22 4.76 1.27
C MET A 19 -5.51 4.16 2.64
N ILE A 20 -5.14 2.90 2.82
CA ILE A 20 -5.14 2.24 4.14
C ILE A 20 -3.70 2.18 4.60
N GLU A 21 -3.43 2.72 5.78
CA GLU A 21 -2.16 2.58 6.48
C GLU A 21 -2.23 1.43 7.48
N PHE A 22 -1.19 0.61 7.53
CA PHE A 22 -0.96 -0.38 8.57
C PHE A 22 0.08 0.14 9.55
N HIS A 23 -0.29 0.21 10.82
CA HIS A 23 0.56 0.64 11.93
C HIS A 23 0.76 -0.51 12.91
N ARG A 24 2.00 -0.65 13.39
CA ARG A 24 2.39 -1.59 14.46
C ARG A 24 3.04 -0.81 15.58
N ASP A 25 2.50 -0.91 16.78
CA ASP A 25 2.96 -0.17 17.97
C ASP A 25 3.04 1.35 17.71
N GLY A 26 2.05 1.89 16.97
CA GLY A 26 1.99 3.31 16.59
C GLY A 26 2.92 3.73 15.45
N VAL A 27 3.75 2.83 14.93
CA VAL A 27 4.69 3.09 13.84
C VAL A 27 4.07 2.71 12.50
N PHE A 28 4.14 3.61 11.50
CA PHE A 28 3.76 3.30 10.13
C PHE A 28 4.66 2.19 9.55
N VAL A 29 4.04 1.09 9.13
CA VAL A 29 4.73 -0.07 8.57
C VAL A 29 4.50 -0.18 7.07
N ALA A 30 3.24 -0.07 6.63
CA ALA A 30 2.86 -0.28 5.24
C ALA A 30 1.64 0.57 4.85
N ALA A 31 1.43 0.75 3.54
CA ALA A 31 0.16 1.27 3.02
C ALA A 31 -0.28 0.54 1.75
N ILE A 32 -1.58 0.54 1.50
CA ILE A 32 -2.20 0.07 0.26
C ILE A 32 -3.09 1.19 -0.30
N TYR A 33 -2.99 1.42 -1.62
CA TYR A 33 -3.77 2.44 -2.31
C TYR A 33 -3.98 2.11 -3.80
N PRO A 34 -4.97 2.73 -4.45
CA PRO A 34 -5.25 2.49 -5.87
C PRO A 34 -4.07 2.90 -6.77
N HIS A 35 -3.77 2.04 -7.75
CA HIS A 35 -2.80 2.25 -8.83
C HIS A 35 -3.54 2.17 -10.17
N GLU A 36 -2.95 2.69 -11.26
CA GLU A 36 -3.61 2.78 -12.58
C GLU A 36 -4.25 1.46 -13.04
N ASP A 37 -3.54 0.34 -12.87
CA ASP A 37 -3.97 -1.01 -13.27
C ASP A 37 -4.34 -1.94 -12.09
N GLY A 38 -4.56 -1.40 -10.89
CA GLY A 38 -4.87 -2.23 -9.72
C GLY A 38 -4.56 -1.58 -8.38
N ILE A 39 -3.77 -2.24 -7.55
CA ILE A 39 -3.39 -1.75 -6.21
C ILE A 39 -1.87 -1.71 -6.05
N ARG A 40 -1.40 -0.69 -5.33
CA ARG A 40 0.00 -0.58 -4.91
C ARG A 40 0.09 -0.79 -3.41
N ILE A 41 0.99 -1.66 -2.99
CA ILE A 41 1.34 -1.93 -1.61
C ILE A 41 2.75 -1.44 -1.38
N VAL A 42 2.97 -0.61 -0.36
CA VAL A 42 4.29 -0.07 -0.01
C VAL A 42 4.66 -0.45 1.41
N SER A 43 5.92 -0.77 1.65
CA SER A 43 6.46 -0.97 3.00
C SER A 43 7.96 -0.84 3.00
N LYS A 44 8.53 -0.12 3.98
CA LYS A 44 9.99 -0.06 4.17
C LYS A 44 10.59 -1.40 4.61
N TYR A 45 9.75 -2.32 5.09
CA TYR A 45 10.12 -3.66 5.54
C TYR A 45 9.75 -4.74 4.51
N MET A 46 9.38 -4.35 3.29
CA MET A 46 9.06 -5.30 2.23
C MET A 46 10.33 -6.03 1.77
N GLU A 47 10.27 -7.35 1.72
CA GLU A 47 11.32 -8.24 1.23
C GLU A 47 10.86 -8.95 -0.05
N GLY A 48 11.80 -9.41 -0.87
CA GLY A 48 11.49 -10.19 -2.08
C GLY A 48 10.94 -9.39 -3.28
N VAL A 49 10.84 -8.06 -3.18
CA VAL A 49 10.34 -7.21 -4.26
C VAL A 49 11.47 -6.39 -4.90
N LYS A 50 11.64 -6.51 -6.22
CA LYS A 50 12.57 -5.67 -7.00
C LYS A 50 12.04 -4.24 -7.03
N TYR A 51 12.90 -3.26 -6.75
CA TYR A 51 12.52 -1.84 -6.74
C TYR A 51 13.45 -1.01 -7.62
N GLU A 52 12.89 0.02 -8.24
CA GLU A 52 13.65 1.06 -8.91
C GLU A 52 14.14 2.10 -7.89
N SER A 53 15.35 2.61 -8.08
CA SER A 53 15.95 3.62 -7.21
C SER A 53 15.09 4.89 -7.12
N GLY A 54 14.81 5.37 -5.91
CA GLY A 54 14.09 6.63 -5.66
C GLY A 54 12.62 6.49 -5.24
N SER A 55 12.06 5.28 -5.23
CA SER A 55 10.70 5.02 -4.70
C SER A 55 10.74 4.16 -3.43
N PRO A 56 9.75 4.28 -2.52
CA PRO A 56 9.55 3.30 -1.45
C PRO A 56 9.40 1.90 -2.06
N ARG A 57 9.96 0.89 -1.39
CA ARG A 57 9.76 -0.52 -1.80
C ARG A 57 8.27 -0.79 -1.95
N ALA A 58 7.88 -1.21 -3.14
CA ALA A 58 6.48 -1.30 -3.52
C ALA A 58 6.23 -2.52 -4.40
N LEU A 59 5.11 -3.19 -4.14
CA LEU A 59 4.52 -4.21 -5.00
C LEU A 59 3.30 -3.60 -5.69
N VAL A 60 3.22 -3.76 -7.01
CA VAL A 60 2.00 -3.45 -7.78
C VAL A 60 1.31 -4.76 -8.12
N VAL A 61 0.10 -4.95 -7.63
CA VAL A 61 -0.76 -6.07 -7.99
C VAL A 61 -1.72 -5.58 -9.06
N LYS A 62 -1.56 -6.10 -10.28
CA LYS A 62 -2.50 -5.85 -11.37
C LYS A 62 -3.77 -6.64 -11.08
N LEU A 63 -4.91 -5.97 -11.17
CA LEU A 63 -6.20 -6.63 -11.06
C LEU A 63 -6.69 -6.94 -12.47
N SER A 64 -7.00 -8.20 -12.74
CA SER A 64 -7.72 -8.54 -13.97
C SER A 64 -9.11 -7.91 -13.91
N LYS A 65 -9.69 -7.58 -15.06
CA LYS A 65 -11.14 -7.33 -15.14
C LYS A 65 -11.83 -8.56 -14.55
N GLU A 66 -12.84 -8.33 -13.70
CA GLU A 66 -13.59 -9.40 -13.03
C GLU A 66 -13.92 -10.52 -14.02
N GLU A 67 -13.47 -11.75 -13.74
CA GLU A 67 -14.29 -12.89 -14.14
C GLU A 67 -15.52 -12.82 -13.23
N SER A 68 -16.68 -12.56 -13.84
CA SER A 68 -17.96 -12.52 -13.15
C SER A 68 -18.14 -13.83 -12.37
N VAL A 69 -18.05 -13.75 -11.04
CA VAL A 69 -18.37 -14.88 -10.13
C VAL A 69 -19.87 -15.03 -10.03
#